data_AF-A0A0C3QFW1-F1
#
_entry.id   AF-A0A0C3QFW1-F1
#
_cell.length_a   1.000
_cell.length_b   1.000
_cell.length_c   1.000
_cell.angle_alpha   90.00
_cell.angle_beta   90.00
_cell.angle_gamma   90.00
#
_symmetry.space_group_name_H-M   'P 1'
#
loop_
_entity.id
_entity.type
_entity.pdbx_description
1 polymer ?
#
loop_
_entity_poly.entity_id
_entity_poly.type
_entity_poly.pdbx_seq_one_letter_code
_entity_poly.pdbx_strand_id
1 'polypeptide(L)'
;MSHADHTRDPCPWVVLNDFGGAFAMGAIGGGIWHGIKGARNSPRGERLVGAISVIKARAPVTGGNFGVWGGMFSSFDCAVKGYRQKEDA
;
A
#
# COMPACT_ATOMS: atom_id res chain seq x y z
N MET A 1 -6.00 8.64 33.18
CA MET A 1 -4.66 8.04 33.00
C MET A 1 -4.83 6.65 32.43
N SER A 2 -3.97 6.30 31.47
CA SER A 2 -3.73 4.96 30.90
C SER A 2 -4.88 4.26 30.17
N HIS A 3 -4.99 4.53 28.86
CA HIS A 3 -4.72 3.49 27.88
C HIS A 3 -3.84 4.12 26.80
N ALA A 4 -2.53 3.94 26.93
CA ALA A 4 -1.60 4.21 25.87
C ALA A 4 -1.77 3.09 24.83
N ASP A 5 -2.54 3.33 23.76
CA ASP A 5 -2.48 2.48 22.59
C ASP A 5 -1.17 2.80 21.85
N HIS A 6 -0.08 2.18 22.29
CA HIS A 6 1.25 2.19 21.67
C HIS A 6 1.29 1.47 20.30
N THR A 7 0.16 1.37 19.60
CA THR A 7 0.00 0.66 18.31
C THR A 7 -0.20 1.62 17.14
N ARG A 8 -0.62 2.88 17.37
CA ARG A 8 -0.81 3.87 16.30
C ARG A 8 0.16 5.03 16.46
N ASP A 9 0.97 5.25 15.44
CA ASP A 9 1.82 6.42 15.30
C ASP A 9 1.02 7.73 15.43
N PRO A 10 1.59 8.83 15.97
CA PRO A 10 0.89 10.11 16.07
C PRO A 10 0.60 10.69 14.67
N CYS A 11 -0.49 11.44 14.49
CA CYS A 11 -0.69 12.22 13.27
C CYS A 11 0.43 13.28 13.15
N PRO A 12 1.06 13.48 11.97
CA PRO A 12 0.76 12.89 10.67
C PRO A 12 1.57 11.62 10.33
N TRP A 13 2.40 11.11 11.25
CA TRP A 13 3.28 9.96 11.02
C TRP A 13 2.52 8.68 10.66
N VAL A 14 1.31 8.49 11.22
CA VAL A 14 0.41 7.38 10.85
C VAL A 14 0.05 7.36 9.37
N VAL A 15 -0.08 8.52 8.73
CA VAL A 15 -0.40 8.62 7.30
C VAL A 15 0.72 8.04 6.45
N LEU A 16 1.97 8.30 6.85
CA LEU A 16 3.16 7.76 6.17
C LEU A 16 3.29 6.25 6.41
N ASN A 17 3.01 5.79 7.63
CA ASN A 17 3.06 4.36 7.96
C ASN A 17 1.95 3.59 7.22
N ASP A 18 0.73 4.11 7.17
CA ASP A 18 -0.39 3.50 6.43
C ASP A 18 -0.17 3.53 4.91
N PHE A 19 0.36 4.63 4.37
CA PHE A 19 0.75 4.71 2.96
C PHE A 19 1.81 3.66 2.61
N GLY A 20 2.86 3.57 3.44
CA GLY A 20 3.95 2.61 3.26
C GLY A 20 3.48 1.16 3.38
N GLY A 21 2.67 0.85 4.40
CA GLY A 21 2.10 -0.47 4.61
C GLY A 21 1.17 -0.90 3.47
N ALA A 22 0.28 -0.02 3.03
CA ALA A 22 -0.61 -0.30 1.91
C ALA A 22 0.15 -0.41 0.58
N PHE A 23 1.18 0.41 0.37
CA PHE A 23 2.08 0.29 -0.78
C PHE A 23 2.79 -1.06 -0.80
N ALA A 24 3.35 -1.49 0.34
CA ALA A 24 4.02 -2.78 0.44
C ALA A 24 3.05 -3.95 0.16
N MET A 25 1.84 -3.92 0.71
CA MET A 25 0.80 -4.92 0.42
C MET A 25 0.47 -4.97 -1.08
N GLY A 26 0.25 -3.81 -1.71
CA GLY A 26 -0.08 -3.71 -3.13
C GLY A 26 1.08 -4.09 -4.06
N ALA A 27 2.33 -3.79 -3.68
CA ALA A 27 3.52 -4.14 -4.44
C ALA A 27 3.82 -5.65 -4.36
N ILE A 28 3.67 -6.27 -3.18
CA ILE A 28 3.86 -7.71 -3.00
C ILE A 28 2.74 -8.49 -3.69
N GLY A 29 1.47 -8.15 -3.41
CA GLY A 29 0.33 -8.81 -4.04
C GLY A 29 0.29 -8.60 -5.56
N GLY A 30 0.56 -7.36 -6.00
CA GLY A 30 0.71 -7.02 -7.41
C GLY A 30 1.86 -7.76 -8.07
N GLY A 31 3.02 -7.87 -7.40
CA GLY A 31 4.18 -8.59 -7.91
C GLY A 31 3.92 -10.09 -8.11
N ILE A 32 3.27 -10.75 -7.16
CA ILE A 32 2.90 -12.17 -7.27
C ILE A 32 1.91 -12.37 -8.42
N TRP A 33 0.83 -11.57 -8.45
CA TRP A 33 -0.20 -11.69 -9.48
C TRP A 33 0.34 -11.39 -10.89
N HIS A 34 1.06 -10.28 -11.04
CA HIS A 34 1.65 -9.87 -12.32
C HIS A 34 2.81 -10.79 -12.74
N GLY A 35 3.52 -11.40 -11.80
CA GLY A 35 4.53 -12.42 -12.08
C GLY A 35 3.95 -13.71 -12.62
N ILE A 36 2.91 -14.26 -11.96
CA ILE A 36 2.22 -15.47 -12.43
C ILE A 36 1.56 -15.21 -13.79
N LYS A 37 0.87 -14.07 -13.94
CA LYS A 37 0.24 -13.68 -15.20
C LYS A 37 1.27 -13.46 -16.31
N GLY A 38 2.38 -12.78 -16.01
CA GLY A 38 3.47 -12.54 -16.95
C GLY A 38 4.13 -13.85 -17.42
N ALA A 39 4.39 -14.79 -16.50
CA ALA A 39 4.96 -16.09 -16.85
C ALA A 39 4.02 -16.95 -17.72
N ARG A 40 2.70 -16.88 -17.48
CA ARG A 40 1.68 -17.60 -18.25
C ARG A 40 1.43 -17.01 -19.64
N ASN A 41 1.48 -15.68 -19.76
CA ASN A 41 1.20 -14.97 -21.01
C ASN A 41 2.42 -14.82 -21.94
N SER A 42 3.62 -15.18 -21.47
CA SER A 42 4.86 -15.01 -22.24
C SER A 42 5.18 -16.23 -23.13
N PRO A 43 5.81 -16.01 -24.30
CA PRO A 43 6.24 -17.08 -25.20
C PRO A 43 7.16 -18.10 -24.51
N ARG A 44 7.13 -19.36 -24.96
CA ARG A 44 8.05 -20.41 -24.47
C ARG A 44 9.49 -19.98 -24.77
N GLY A 45 10.30 -19.84 -23.72
CA GLY A 45 11.71 -19.40 -23.80
C GLY A 45 11.98 -18.11 -23.01
N GLU A 46 11.06 -17.15 -23.02
CA GLU A 46 11.24 -15.83 -22.38
C GLU A 46 10.32 -15.60 -21.18
N ARG A 47 9.78 -16.67 -20.59
CA ARG A 47 8.81 -16.57 -19.49
C ARG A 47 9.33 -15.78 -18.29
N LEU A 48 10.62 -15.89 -17.99
CA LEU A 48 11.24 -15.19 -16.87
C LEU A 48 11.40 -13.69 -17.16
N VAL A 49 11.85 -13.35 -18.37
CA VAL A 49 12.03 -11.96 -18.83
C VAL A 49 10.67 -11.26 -18.97
N GLY A 50 9.68 -11.96 -19.54
CA GLY A 50 8.31 -11.49 -19.63
C GLY A 50 7.63 -11.34 -18.26
N ALA A 51 7.88 -12.25 -17.31
CA ALA A 51 7.40 -12.08 -15.94
C ALA A 51 8.02 -10.85 -15.25
N ILE A 52 9.35 -10.68 -15.34
CA ILE A 52 10.06 -9.55 -14.71
C ILE A 52 9.61 -8.21 -15.31
N SER A 53 9.46 -8.13 -16.64
CA SER A 53 9.00 -6.89 -17.30
C SER A 53 7.59 -6.49 -16.87
N VAL A 54 6.67 -7.46 -16.74
CA VAL A 54 5.28 -7.22 -16.33
C VAL A 54 5.20 -6.85 -14.84
N ILE A 55 6.00 -7.50 -13.97
CA ILE A 55 6.14 -7.12 -12.56
C ILE A 55 6.62 -5.68 -12.46
N LYS A 56 7.72 -5.33 -13.14
CA LYS A 56 8.32 -3.99 -13.07
C LYS A 56 7.37 -2.90 -13.57
N ALA A 57 6.58 -3.19 -14.61
CA ALA A 57 5.65 -2.22 -15.18
C ALA A 57 4.36 -2.02 -14.36
N ARG A 58 3.90 -3.03 -13.62
CA ARG A 58 2.55 -3.03 -13.01
C ARG A 58 2.53 -3.15 -11.49
N ALA A 59 3.48 -3.85 -10.87
CA ALA A 59 3.56 -3.96 -9.42
C ALA A 59 3.66 -2.60 -8.69
N PRO A 60 4.47 -1.61 -9.14
CA PRO A 60 4.52 -0.31 -8.47
C PRO A 60 3.25 0.53 -8.70
N VAL A 61 2.53 0.33 -9.80
CA VAL A 61 1.26 1.02 -10.06
C VAL A 61 0.18 0.50 -9.12
N THR A 62 0.09 -0.82 -8.96
CA THR A 62 -0.82 -1.45 -7.99
C THR A 62 -0.47 -1.04 -6.57
N GLY A 63 0.81 -1.09 -6.20
CA GLY A 63 1.30 -0.58 -4.92
C GLY A 63 0.95 0.89 -4.69
N GLY A 64 1.16 1.75 -5.68
CA GLY A 64 0.82 3.17 -5.62
C GLY A 64 -0.67 3.42 -5.39
N ASN A 65 -1.55 2.70 -6.09
CA ASN A 65 -3.00 2.81 -5.91
C ASN A 65 -3.42 2.41 -4.48
N PHE A 66 -2.86 1.32 -3.93
CA PHE A 66 -3.10 0.92 -2.55
C PHE A 66 -2.53 1.91 -1.54
N GLY A 67 -1.32 2.44 -1.78
CA GLY A 67 -0.68 3.47 -0.97
C GLY A 67 -1.53 4.74 -0.90
N VAL A 68 -1.97 5.28 -2.06
CA VAL A 68 -2.84 6.47 -2.12
C VAL A 68 -4.15 6.22 -1.38
N TRP A 69 -4.75 5.04 -1.52
CA TRP A 69 -5.95 4.70 -0.79
C TRP A 69 -5.75 4.73 0.74
N GLY A 70 -4.71 4.06 1.25
CA GLY A 70 -4.39 4.03 2.68
C GLY A 70 -4.00 5.41 3.22
N GLY A 71 -3.14 6.14 2.50
CA GLY A 71 -2.71 7.48 2.90
C GLY A 71 -3.84 8.51 2.85
N MET A 72 -4.73 8.43 1.86
CA MET A 72 -5.88 9.33 1.77
C MET A 72 -6.83 9.09 2.94
N PHE A 73 -7.18 7.84 3.24
CA PHE A 73 -8.04 7.50 4.37
C PHE A 73 -7.49 8.03 5.71
N SER A 74 -6.22 7.76 6.00
CA SER A 74 -5.58 8.19 7.24
C SER A 74 -5.39 9.71 7.32
N SER A 75 -5.20 10.39 6.17
CA SER A 75 -5.13 11.86 6.15
C SER A 75 -6.47 12.51 6.52
N PHE A 76 -7.60 11.96 6.05
CA PHE A 76 -8.93 12.44 6.42
C PHE A 76 -9.23 12.17 7.90
N ASP A 77 -8.86 10.99 8.41
CA ASP A 77 -9.00 10.67 9.84
C ASP A 77 -8.22 11.65 10.74
N CYS A 78 -6.96 11.92 10.40
CA CYS A 78 -6.15 12.91 11.10
C CYS A 78 -6.72 14.33 10.99
N ALA A 79 -7.27 14.73 9.84
CA ALA A 79 -7.88 16.05 9.66
C ALA A 79 -9.16 16.22 10.50
N VAL A 80 -10.01 15.20 10.57
CA VAL A 80 -11.23 15.21 11.37
C VAL A 80 -10.92 15.20 12.86
N LYS A 81 -9.94 14.41 13.31
CA LYS A 81 -9.43 14.43 14.69
C LYS A 81 -8.87 15.79 15.07
N GLY A 82 -8.10 16.41 14.16
CA GLY A 82 -7.59 17.77 14.33
C GLY A 82 -8.69 18.84 14.42
N TYR A 83 -9.78 18.68 13.67
CA TYR A 83 -10.91 19.62 13.72
C TYR A 83 -11.78 19.44 14.97
N ARG A 84 -12.15 18.20 15.31
CA ARG A 84 -12.99 17.89 16.47
C ARG A 84 -12.26 17.95 17.80
N GLN A 85 -10.91 17.97 17.80
CA GLN A 85 -10.08 17.86 19.01
C GLN A 85 -10.50 16.67 19.89
N LYS A 86 -11.03 15.62 19.25
CA LYS A 86 -11.63 14.47 19.91
C LYS A 86 -11.34 13.23 19.09
N GLU A 87 -10.81 12.22 19.75
CA GLU A 87 -10.58 10.91 19.17
C GLU A 87 -11.81 10.06 19.50
N ASP A 88 -12.77 10.03 18.57
CA ASP A 88 -13.85 9.06 18.63
C ASP A 88 -13.43 7.83 17.82
N ALA A 89 -13.72 6.64 18.35
CA ALA A 89 -13.35 5.34 17.77
C ALA A 89 -14.10 5.02 16.47
#